data_AF-A0A1C6CUR4-F1
#
_entry.id   AF-A0A1C6CUR4-F1
#
_cell.length_a   1.000
_cell.length_b   1.000
_cell.length_c   1.000
_cell.angle_alpha   90.00
_cell.angle_beta   90.00
_cell.angle_gamma   90.00
#
_symmetry.space_group_name_H-M   'P 1'
#
loop_
_entity.id
_entity.type
_entity.pdbx_description
1 polymer ?
#
loop_
_entity_poly.entity_id
_entity_poly.type
_entity_poly.pdbx_seq_one_letter_code
_entity_poly.pdbx_strand_id
1 'polypeptide(L)'
;MYCKKCGAKNKDDARFCAKCGCDMTQKIIAQDHKKQKKTEKKPKPVEKKPKPAKKSTSNPILKNVVFVVICVAVGIGAAFIYQQQKKEKQNSTTAKNNIIKSTESATEDSTIQTTKTEEGFDPNQYNTQKQTLPYTDNTSMNLSACTKTNNYEKATSKDGAFSFIYPKTIFNDSSADDENDEYTLEYRDIKEDELKISVEVSVEEAEYSEDPVKSVKSKYSDQKESIKTLGYDYPKGGKDPKIYDGKASMIVMGYEDDEKKEAKYSLITSDGEDTYIMEIKFIDTDYTDSYKEINYIVDCMYRGCSFTNSSYKVRTYQQFKNDEMGEKK
;
A
#
# COMPACT_ATOMS: atom_id res chain seq x y z
N MET A 1 33.71 9.74 -29.43
CA MET A 1 34.12 8.50 -28.72
C MET A 1 33.08 7.39 -28.94
N TYR A 2 33.41 6.12 -28.73
CA TYR A 2 32.45 5.00 -28.90
C TYR A 2 32.05 4.40 -27.53
N CYS A 3 30.75 4.12 -27.29
CA CYS A 3 30.31 3.48 -26.03
C CYS A 3 30.85 2.06 -25.96
N LYS A 4 31.63 1.77 -24.92
CA LYS A 4 32.24 0.46 -24.68
C LYS A 4 31.21 -0.65 -24.43
N LYS A 5 29.97 -0.29 -24.07
CA LYS A 5 28.87 -1.24 -23.83
C LYS A 5 28.11 -1.65 -25.09
N CYS A 6 27.86 -0.72 -26.03
CA CYS A 6 26.99 -0.98 -27.18
C CYS A 6 27.56 -0.60 -28.56
N GLY A 7 28.78 -0.06 -28.60
CA GLY A 7 29.49 0.29 -29.83
C GLY A 7 28.99 1.54 -30.56
N ALA A 8 28.03 2.30 -30.01
CA ALA A 8 27.52 3.50 -30.67
C ALA A 8 28.54 4.66 -30.66
N LYS A 9 28.62 5.42 -31.76
CA LYS A 9 29.42 6.65 -31.88
C LYS A 9 28.71 7.80 -31.14
N ASN A 10 29.44 8.49 -30.26
CA ASN A 10 28.97 9.62 -29.46
C ASN A 10 29.94 10.80 -29.60
N LYS A 11 29.50 12.01 -29.21
CA LYS A 11 30.37 13.20 -29.10
C LYS A 11 31.53 12.92 -28.12
N ASP A 12 32.67 13.54 -28.33
CA ASP A 12 33.90 13.25 -27.56
C ASP A 12 33.83 13.70 -26.09
N ASP A 13 32.92 14.61 -25.76
CA ASP A 13 32.62 15.13 -24.42
C ASP A 13 31.36 14.52 -23.80
N ALA A 14 30.74 13.52 -24.45
CA ALA A 14 29.50 12.93 -23.97
C ALA A 14 29.70 12.15 -22.65
N ARG A 15 29.02 12.60 -21.58
CA ARG A 15 29.01 11.90 -20.28
C ARG A 15 28.23 10.58 -20.32
N PHE A 16 27.16 10.51 -21.12
CA PHE A 16 26.33 9.32 -21.27
C PHE A 16 26.14 8.97 -22.76
N CYS A 17 26.03 7.67 -23.06
CA CYS A 17 25.78 7.21 -24.42
C CYS A 17 24.35 7.55 -24.86
N ALA A 18 24.21 8.28 -25.97
CA ALA A 18 22.91 8.67 -26.53
C ALA A 18 22.03 7.49 -26.96
N LYS A 19 22.63 6.30 -27.18
CA LYS A 19 21.88 5.11 -27.60
C LYS A 19 21.40 4.24 -26.44
N CYS A 20 22.20 4.08 -25.38
CA CYS A 20 21.91 3.12 -24.31
C CYS A 20 22.03 3.66 -22.89
N GLY A 21 22.35 4.95 -22.72
CA GLY A 21 22.48 5.60 -21.42
C GLY A 21 23.69 5.15 -20.59
N CYS A 22 24.64 4.39 -21.15
CA CYS A 22 25.87 3.97 -20.46
C CYS A 22 26.67 5.21 -20.03
N ASP A 23 27.07 5.32 -18.75
CA ASP A 23 28.03 6.36 -18.32
C ASP A 23 29.38 6.08 -19.01
N MET A 24 29.88 7.09 -19.71
CA MET A 24 31.08 7.00 -20.55
C MET A 24 32.32 7.57 -19.84
N THR A 25 32.16 8.14 -18.65
CA THR A 25 33.21 8.74 -17.81
C THR A 25 33.78 7.77 -16.78
N GLN A 26 33.11 6.64 -16.51
CA GLN A 26 33.66 5.59 -15.66
C GLN A 26 34.78 4.81 -16.36
N LYS A 27 35.98 4.80 -15.74
CA LYS A 27 37.04 3.85 -16.05
C LYS A 27 36.52 2.45 -15.70
N ILE A 28 36.21 1.64 -16.72
CA ILE A 28 35.91 0.22 -16.56
C ILE A 28 37.13 -0.43 -15.89
N ILE A 29 37.01 -0.81 -14.62
CA ILE A 29 37.89 -1.81 -14.03
C ILE A 29 37.55 -3.12 -14.73
N ALA A 30 38.51 -3.63 -15.50
CA ALA A 30 38.41 -4.91 -16.17
C ALA A 30 38.21 -6.00 -15.11
N GLN A 31 37.04 -6.64 -15.09
CA GLN A 31 36.93 -7.98 -14.54
C GLN A 31 37.42 -8.94 -15.62
N ASP A 32 38.69 -9.32 -15.50
CA ASP A 32 39.32 -10.36 -16.30
C ASP A 32 38.57 -11.69 -16.12
N HIS A 33 38.18 -12.27 -17.24
CA HIS A 33 37.74 -13.65 -17.35
C HIS A 33 38.87 -14.61 -16.95
N LYS A 34 38.65 -15.46 -15.94
CA LYS A 34 39.31 -16.79 -15.90
C LYS A 34 38.41 -17.84 -16.52
N LYS A 35 38.76 -18.20 -17.76
CA LYS A 35 38.40 -19.44 -18.46
C LYS A 35 38.65 -20.66 -17.57
N GLN A 36 37.68 -21.57 -17.47
CA GLN A 36 37.96 -23.01 -17.46
C GLN A 36 36.98 -23.79 -18.35
N LYS A 37 37.58 -24.37 -19.40
CA LYS A 37 37.30 -25.58 -20.19
C LYS A 37 35.87 -26.14 -20.32
N LYS A 38 35.46 -26.24 -21.59
CA LYS A 38 34.53 -27.23 -22.17
C LYS A 38 34.94 -28.67 -21.82
N THR A 39 33.95 -29.53 -21.60
CA THR A 39 34.01 -30.92 -22.06
C THR A 39 32.66 -31.30 -22.65
N GLU A 40 32.71 -31.80 -23.88
CA GLU A 40 31.63 -32.07 -24.81
C GLU A 40 31.26 -33.55 -24.73
N LYS A 41 29.98 -33.89 -24.56
CA LYS A 41 29.39 -35.17 -24.99
C LYS A 41 27.96 -34.94 -25.48
N LYS A 42 27.65 -35.49 -26.66
CA LYS A 42 26.35 -35.57 -27.34
C LYS A 42 26.32 -36.92 -28.11
N PRO A 43 25.18 -37.40 -28.65
CA PRO A 43 23.92 -37.82 -28.00
C PRO A 43 23.42 -39.20 -28.53
N LYS A 44 22.25 -39.71 -28.07
CA LYS A 44 21.22 -40.54 -28.80
C LYS A 44 20.18 -41.15 -27.81
N PRO A 45 18.99 -41.67 -28.22
CA PRO A 45 17.86 -41.00 -28.89
C PRO A 45 16.44 -41.36 -28.33
N VAL A 46 15.47 -40.44 -28.53
CA VAL A 46 14.00 -40.56 -28.80
C VAL A 46 13.09 -41.52 -27.99
N GLU A 47 12.03 -40.99 -27.36
CA GLU A 47 10.64 -41.46 -27.55
C GLU A 47 9.56 -40.40 -27.19
N LYS A 48 8.42 -40.42 -27.89
CA LYS A 48 7.34 -39.42 -27.86
C LYS A 48 6.09 -39.92 -27.08
N LYS A 49 5.62 -39.10 -26.13
CA LYS A 49 4.25 -38.80 -25.60
C LYS A 49 3.15 -39.89 -25.53
N PRO A 50 2.28 -39.84 -24.50
CA PRO A 50 1.02 -39.10 -24.68
C PRO A 50 0.71 -38.05 -23.58
N LYS A 51 -0.17 -37.10 -23.94
CA LYS A 51 -0.69 -35.98 -23.13
C LYS A 51 -1.55 -36.49 -21.95
N PRO A 52 -1.59 -35.80 -20.79
CA PRO A 52 -2.79 -35.82 -19.97
C PRO A 52 -3.81 -34.78 -20.49
N ALA A 53 -5.06 -35.19 -20.47
CA ALA A 53 -6.21 -34.50 -21.00
C ALA A 53 -6.53 -33.19 -20.25
N LYS A 54 -7.04 -32.20 -21.00
CA LYS A 54 -7.83 -31.11 -20.44
C LYS A 54 -9.14 -31.67 -19.88
N LYS A 55 -9.40 -31.40 -18.60
CA LYS A 55 -10.73 -31.07 -18.04
C LYS A 55 -10.51 -29.74 -17.32
N SER A 56 -11.06 -28.61 -17.78
CA SER A 56 -12.45 -28.18 -17.53
C SER A 56 -12.74 -28.30 -16.03
N THR A 57 -12.93 -27.24 -15.25
CA THR A 57 -13.80 -26.08 -15.50
C THR A 57 -13.55 -25.03 -14.40
N SER A 58 -13.95 -23.79 -14.70
CA SER A 58 -14.11 -22.60 -13.83
C SER A 58 -12.85 -21.80 -13.47
N ASN A 59 -12.81 -20.57 -13.98
CA ASN A 59 -11.80 -19.54 -13.74
C ASN A 59 -12.17 -18.63 -12.52
N PRO A 60 -11.19 -17.88 -11.97
CA PRO A 60 -11.21 -17.10 -10.72
C PRO A 60 -11.79 -15.67 -10.94
N ILE A 61 -11.55 -14.68 -10.07
CA ILE A 61 -11.99 -13.24 -10.14
C ILE A 61 -13.36 -12.93 -9.49
N LEU A 62 -14.36 -13.80 -9.59
CA LEU A 62 -15.72 -13.46 -9.12
C LEU A 62 -15.89 -13.39 -7.58
N LYS A 63 -15.00 -14.03 -6.81
CA LYS A 63 -15.11 -14.08 -5.34
C LYS A 63 -14.44 -12.89 -4.62
N ASN A 64 -13.38 -12.33 -5.21
CA ASN A 64 -12.62 -11.23 -4.60
C ASN A 64 -13.24 -9.85 -4.90
N VAL A 65 -13.87 -9.69 -6.06
CA VAL A 65 -14.62 -8.46 -6.40
C VAL A 65 -15.91 -8.33 -5.56
N VAL A 66 -16.56 -9.45 -5.23
CA VAL A 66 -17.79 -9.43 -4.40
C VAL A 66 -17.47 -9.08 -2.94
N PHE A 67 -16.32 -9.47 -2.39
CA PHE A 67 -15.93 -9.10 -1.02
C PHE A 67 -15.53 -7.62 -0.90
N VAL A 68 -14.79 -7.08 -1.88
CA VAL A 68 -14.44 -5.65 -1.93
C VAL A 68 -15.70 -4.77 -2.10
N VAL A 69 -16.68 -5.19 -2.90
CA VAL A 69 -17.98 -4.51 -3.04
C VAL A 69 -18.80 -4.53 -1.74
N ILE A 70 -18.67 -5.56 -0.91
CA ILE A 70 -19.33 -5.65 0.41
C ILE A 70 -18.64 -4.74 1.44
N CYS A 71 -17.30 -4.67 1.46
CA CYS A 71 -16.59 -3.80 2.40
C CYS A 71 -16.73 -2.30 2.08
N VAL A 72 -16.77 -1.93 0.79
CA VAL A 72 -17.08 -0.54 0.37
C VAL A 72 -18.54 -0.19 0.66
N ALA A 73 -19.50 -1.13 0.51
CA ALA A 73 -20.90 -0.90 0.87
C ALA A 73 -21.12 -0.72 2.39
N VAL A 74 -20.36 -1.42 3.24
CA VAL A 74 -20.37 -1.21 4.70
C VAL A 74 -19.73 0.14 5.08
N GLY A 75 -18.66 0.56 4.38
CA GLY A 75 -18.08 1.90 4.51
C GLY A 75 -19.06 3.04 4.17
N ILE A 76 -19.87 2.86 3.11
CA ILE A 76 -20.92 3.82 2.70
C ILE A 76 -22.08 3.83 3.71
N GLY A 77 -22.44 2.69 4.33
CA GLY A 77 -23.50 2.59 5.33
C GLY A 77 -23.16 3.26 6.68
N ALA A 78 -21.93 3.12 7.16
CA ALA A 78 -21.48 3.76 8.40
C ALA A 78 -21.34 5.29 8.24
N ALA A 79 -20.85 5.76 7.09
CA ALA A 79 -20.86 7.19 6.74
C ALA A 79 -22.29 7.77 6.68
N PHE A 80 -23.27 7.00 6.19
CA PHE A 80 -24.69 7.39 6.13
C PHE A 80 -25.34 7.51 7.52
N ILE A 81 -24.98 6.65 8.49
CA ILE A 81 -25.43 6.75 9.90
C ILE A 81 -24.76 7.94 10.60
N TYR A 82 -23.48 8.19 10.33
CA TYR A 82 -22.74 9.33 10.88
C TYR A 82 -23.27 10.69 10.36
N GLN A 83 -23.71 10.78 9.11
CA GLN A 83 -24.32 11.99 8.57
C GLN A 83 -25.75 12.28 9.10
N GLN A 84 -26.55 11.24 9.42
CA GLN A 84 -27.86 11.43 10.06
C GLN A 84 -27.74 12.00 11.48
N GLN A 85 -26.78 11.54 12.30
CA GLN A 85 -26.56 12.09 13.65
C GLN A 85 -26.09 13.56 13.64
N LYS A 86 -25.45 14.02 12.56
CA LYS A 86 -25.03 15.43 12.40
C LYS A 86 -26.21 16.37 12.10
N LYS A 87 -27.28 15.88 11.45
CA LYS A 87 -28.52 16.65 11.22
C LYS A 87 -29.32 16.88 12.50
N GLU A 88 -29.29 15.94 13.45
CA GLU A 88 -29.97 16.11 14.75
C GLU A 88 -29.26 17.12 15.66
N LYS A 89 -27.92 17.19 15.64
CA LYS A 89 -27.17 18.18 16.44
C LYS A 89 -27.33 19.63 15.96
N GLN A 90 -27.67 19.88 14.69
CA GLN A 90 -27.97 21.24 14.22
C GLN A 90 -29.39 21.71 14.62
N ASN A 91 -30.38 20.81 14.67
CA ASN A 91 -31.73 21.15 15.13
C ASN A 91 -31.80 21.41 16.65
N SER A 92 -30.83 20.93 17.44
CA SER A 92 -30.79 21.16 18.89
C SER A 92 -30.30 22.55 19.31
N THR A 93 -29.83 23.40 18.39
CA THR A 93 -29.31 24.75 18.74
C THR A 93 -30.39 25.84 18.69
N THR A 94 -31.64 25.51 18.32
CA THR A 94 -32.74 26.50 18.20
C THR A 94 -33.81 26.39 19.29
N ALA A 95 -33.71 25.45 20.23
CA ALA A 95 -34.70 25.30 21.32
C ALA A 95 -34.06 25.43 22.71
N LYS A 96 -33.58 26.63 23.06
CA LYS A 96 -33.63 27.09 24.46
C LYS A 96 -35.02 27.66 24.69
N ASN A 97 -35.85 27.00 25.51
CA ASN A 97 -36.67 27.64 26.55
C ASN A 97 -37.55 26.64 27.33
N ASN A 98 -37.60 26.87 28.64
CA ASN A 98 -38.61 26.45 29.63
C ASN A 98 -38.39 25.14 30.42
N ILE A 99 -37.63 25.29 31.52
CA ILE A 99 -38.00 25.13 32.94
C ILE A 99 -39.18 24.17 33.30
N ILE A 100 -38.93 23.35 34.35
CA ILE A 100 -39.80 22.88 35.46
C ILE A 100 -40.01 21.34 35.54
N LYS A 101 -39.22 20.74 36.43
CA LYS A 101 -39.58 19.95 37.64
C LYS A 101 -40.52 18.71 37.53
N SER A 102 -40.02 17.61 38.14
CA SER A 102 -40.72 16.72 39.09
C SER A 102 -40.87 15.23 38.71
N THR A 103 -40.14 14.41 39.48
CA THR A 103 -40.63 13.27 40.30
C THR A 103 -40.78 11.86 39.72
N GLU A 104 -40.08 10.96 40.43
CA GLU A 104 -40.22 9.51 40.68
C GLU A 104 -41.43 8.75 40.11
N SER A 105 -41.20 7.55 39.56
CA SER A 105 -41.38 6.29 40.31
C SER A 105 -41.30 5.06 39.39
N ALA A 106 -40.75 3.99 39.97
CA ALA A 106 -40.61 2.64 39.42
C ALA A 106 -41.96 1.96 39.16
N THR A 107 -41.98 0.95 38.28
CA THR A 107 -42.28 -0.45 38.64
C THR A 107 -42.14 -1.39 37.43
N GLU A 108 -41.58 -2.55 37.72
CA GLU A 108 -41.46 -3.78 36.93
C GLU A 108 -42.85 -4.39 36.61
N ASP A 109 -43.00 -5.10 35.50
CA ASP A 109 -43.02 -6.58 35.48
C ASP A 109 -43.41 -7.14 34.09
N SER A 110 -42.83 -8.30 33.84
CA SER A 110 -42.83 -9.27 32.76
C SER A 110 -44.16 -9.62 32.13
N THR A 111 -44.11 -10.00 30.84
CA THR A 111 -44.78 -11.23 30.39
C THR A 111 -44.00 -11.86 29.23
N ILE A 112 -43.57 -13.11 29.43
CA ILE A 112 -42.92 -13.99 28.46
C ILE A 112 -44.00 -14.70 27.63
N GLN A 113 -43.84 -14.75 26.30
CA GLN A 113 -44.29 -15.88 25.49
C GLN A 113 -43.44 -16.03 24.20
N THR A 114 -42.53 -17.00 24.27
CA THR A 114 -41.84 -17.75 23.21
C THR A 114 -42.89 -18.54 22.38
N THR A 115 -42.78 -18.98 21.12
CA THR A 115 -41.70 -19.16 20.12
C THR A 115 -42.39 -19.52 18.79
N LYS A 116 -41.80 -19.17 17.63
CA LYS A 116 -41.60 -20.08 16.48
C LYS A 116 -40.59 -19.48 15.50
N THR A 117 -39.35 -19.88 15.72
CA THR A 117 -38.33 -20.33 14.75
C THR A 117 -38.29 -19.67 13.37
N GLU A 118 -37.39 -18.69 13.23
CA GLU A 118 -36.56 -18.56 12.03
C GLU A 118 -35.10 -18.75 12.46
N GLU A 119 -34.33 -19.35 11.57
CA GLU A 119 -33.04 -19.99 11.80
C GLU A 119 -32.01 -19.01 12.38
N GLY A 120 -31.24 -19.49 13.36
CA GLY A 120 -30.29 -18.69 14.13
C GLY A 120 -29.21 -18.07 13.25
N PHE A 121 -29.34 -16.77 13.00
CA PHE A 121 -28.22 -15.89 12.76
C PHE A 121 -27.64 -15.52 14.14
N ASP A 122 -26.51 -16.10 14.51
CA ASP A 122 -25.73 -15.65 15.66
C ASP A 122 -24.99 -14.36 15.25
N PRO A 123 -25.40 -13.17 15.73
CA PRO A 123 -24.77 -11.91 15.34
C PRO A 123 -23.35 -11.76 15.93
N ASN A 124 -22.92 -12.66 16.82
CA ASN A 124 -21.63 -12.58 17.50
C ASN A 124 -20.49 -13.32 16.81
N GLN A 125 -20.68 -13.90 15.61
CA GLN A 125 -19.61 -14.71 15.02
C GLN A 125 -18.50 -13.92 14.32
N TYR A 126 -18.62 -12.60 14.12
CA TYR A 126 -17.53 -11.75 13.62
C TYR A 126 -17.66 -10.32 14.16
N ASN A 127 -17.50 -10.15 15.47
CA ASN A 127 -17.39 -8.82 16.04
C ASN A 127 -15.93 -8.39 16.04
N THR A 128 -15.37 -8.17 14.85
CA THR A 128 -14.02 -7.65 14.69
C THR A 128 -13.98 -6.23 15.26
N GLN A 129 -13.28 -6.06 16.39
CA GLN A 129 -13.15 -4.76 17.04
C GLN A 129 -12.23 -3.86 16.21
N LYS A 130 -12.81 -3.10 15.28
CA LYS A 130 -12.09 -2.06 14.55
C LYS A 130 -11.75 -0.91 15.49
N GLN A 131 -10.47 -0.59 15.60
CA GLN A 131 -9.96 0.52 16.40
C GLN A 131 -9.58 1.69 15.49
N THR A 132 -9.66 2.92 16.00
CA THR A 132 -9.15 4.09 15.30
C THR A 132 -7.70 4.35 15.71
N LEU A 133 -6.86 4.73 14.74
CA LEU A 133 -5.47 5.11 15.00
C LEU A 133 -5.41 6.54 15.58
N PRO A 134 -4.42 6.85 16.45
CA PRO A 134 -4.20 8.21 16.93
C PRO A 134 -3.98 9.22 15.81
N TYR A 135 -4.40 10.47 16.02
CA TYR A 135 -4.15 11.58 15.07
C TYR A 135 -4.77 11.38 13.68
N THR A 136 -5.87 10.63 13.57
CA THR A 136 -6.61 10.44 12.31
C THR A 136 -8.01 11.06 12.35
N ASP A 137 -8.22 12.09 13.16
CA ASP A 137 -9.47 12.85 13.28
C ASP A 137 -9.27 14.33 12.85
N ASN A 138 -8.29 14.57 11.98
CA ASN A 138 -7.92 15.93 11.57
C ASN A 138 -9.07 16.62 10.81
N THR A 139 -9.35 17.89 11.11
CA THR A 139 -10.36 18.67 10.38
C THR A 139 -9.90 19.11 8.99
N SER A 140 -8.59 19.05 8.73
CA SER A 140 -7.97 19.48 7.48
C SER A 140 -6.63 18.78 7.25
N MET A 141 -6.31 18.47 6.01
CA MET A 141 -5.01 17.94 5.61
C MET A 141 -3.93 19.03 5.64
N ASN A 142 -2.86 18.83 6.41
CA ASN A 142 -1.72 19.74 6.51
C ASN A 142 -0.43 19.05 6.05
N LEU A 143 -0.13 19.17 4.76
CA LEU A 143 1.06 18.59 4.13
C LEU A 143 2.36 19.24 4.63
N SER A 144 2.37 20.58 4.78
CA SER A 144 3.59 21.30 5.16
C SER A 144 4.07 20.97 6.57
N ALA A 145 3.16 20.63 7.50
CA ALA A 145 3.54 20.12 8.81
C ALA A 145 4.33 18.81 8.71
N CYS A 146 4.01 17.94 7.74
CA CYS A 146 4.68 16.65 7.56
C CYS A 146 6.13 16.78 7.07
N THR A 147 6.62 17.97 6.72
CA THR A 147 8.04 18.21 6.40
C THR A 147 8.98 18.02 7.61
N LYS A 148 8.43 17.88 8.82
CA LYS A 148 9.16 17.61 10.06
C LYS A 148 9.05 16.13 10.42
N THR A 149 10.20 15.48 10.68
CA THR A 149 10.27 14.04 10.96
C THR A 149 9.57 13.61 12.26
N ASN A 150 9.30 14.53 13.19
CA ASN A 150 8.56 14.24 14.42
C ASN A 150 7.02 14.32 14.26
N ASN A 151 6.52 14.69 13.07
CA ASN A 151 5.09 14.73 12.76
C ASN A 151 4.57 13.41 12.17
N TYR A 152 5.22 12.30 12.50
CA TYR A 152 4.80 10.95 12.17
C TYR A 152 4.53 10.17 13.46
N GLU A 153 3.49 9.35 13.45
CA GLU A 153 3.16 8.41 14.50
C GLU A 153 3.49 6.99 14.04
N LYS A 154 3.69 6.06 14.98
CA LYS A 154 4.02 4.67 14.68
C LYS A 154 2.84 3.76 15.01
N ALA A 155 2.40 2.96 14.04
CA ALA A 155 1.55 1.80 14.27
C ALA A 155 2.41 0.54 14.31
N THR A 156 2.05 -0.42 15.16
CA THR A 156 2.71 -1.72 15.30
C THR A 156 1.64 -2.78 15.35
N SER A 157 1.83 -3.89 14.63
CA SER A 157 0.89 -5.02 14.67
C SER A 157 0.73 -5.55 16.10
N LYS A 158 -0.41 -6.19 16.36
CA LYS A 158 -0.76 -6.70 17.70
C LYS A 158 0.29 -7.64 18.28
N ASP A 159 0.90 -8.45 17.42
CA ASP A 159 1.97 -9.39 17.75
C ASP A 159 3.38 -8.79 17.67
N GLY A 160 3.51 -7.57 17.14
CA GLY A 160 4.77 -6.88 16.91
C GLY A 160 5.58 -7.35 15.69
N ALA A 161 5.04 -8.23 14.84
CA ALA A 161 5.70 -8.73 13.64
C ALA A 161 6.07 -7.61 12.65
N PHE A 162 5.23 -6.58 12.53
CA PHE A 162 5.54 -5.42 11.70
C PHE A 162 5.12 -4.10 12.32
N SER A 163 5.67 -3.03 11.75
CA SER A 163 5.29 -1.66 12.09
C SER A 163 5.46 -0.73 10.90
N PHE A 164 4.70 0.35 10.91
CA PHE A 164 4.79 1.41 9.93
C PHE A 164 4.58 2.77 10.60
N ILE A 165 5.00 3.83 9.91
CA ILE A 165 4.73 5.18 10.34
C ILE A 165 3.70 5.83 9.43
N TYR A 166 2.95 6.77 9.97
CA TYR A 166 1.97 7.54 9.22
C TYR A 166 1.96 9.00 9.71
N PRO A 167 1.64 9.97 8.83
CA PRO A 167 1.62 11.39 9.21
C PRO A 167 0.48 11.74 10.18
N LYS A 168 0.80 12.53 11.22
CA LYS A 168 -0.14 12.96 12.28
C LYS A 168 -1.19 13.97 11.83
N THR A 169 -0.95 14.67 10.72
CA THR A 169 -1.73 15.87 10.35
C THR A 169 -2.41 15.74 9.00
N ILE A 170 -2.67 14.51 8.55
CA ILE A 170 -3.24 14.22 7.23
C ILE A 170 -4.63 13.61 7.35
N PHE A 171 -4.75 12.47 8.02
CA PHE A 171 -5.95 11.64 7.96
C PHE A 171 -7.09 12.17 8.84
N ASN A 172 -8.31 11.98 8.38
CA ASN A 172 -9.54 12.32 9.10
C ASN A 172 -10.46 11.11 9.35
N ASP A 173 -10.03 9.93 8.89
CA ASP A 173 -10.58 8.65 9.31
C ASP A 173 -9.49 7.55 9.30
N SER A 174 -9.67 6.52 10.12
CA SER A 174 -8.85 5.32 10.08
C SER A 174 -9.54 4.11 10.71
N SER A 175 -9.08 2.92 10.32
CA SER A 175 -9.45 1.66 10.94
C SER A 175 -8.21 0.79 11.08
N ALA A 176 -8.07 0.15 12.24
CA ALA A 176 -7.12 -0.91 12.52
C ALA A 176 -7.91 -2.17 12.87
N ASP A 177 -7.72 -3.21 12.06
CA ASP A 177 -8.19 -4.56 12.27
C ASP A 177 -6.99 -5.42 12.71
N ASP A 178 -6.75 -5.41 14.02
CA ASP A 178 -5.63 -6.12 14.65
C ASP A 178 -5.74 -7.66 14.52
N GLU A 179 -6.90 -8.19 14.14
CA GLU A 179 -7.09 -9.64 13.96
C GLU A 179 -6.64 -10.11 12.58
N ASN A 180 -6.82 -9.26 11.57
CA ASN A 180 -6.49 -9.55 10.17
C ASN A 180 -5.25 -8.77 9.68
N ASP A 181 -4.56 -8.06 10.58
CA ASP A 181 -3.40 -7.20 10.27
C ASP A 181 -3.68 -6.20 9.14
N GLU A 182 -4.90 -5.65 9.10
CA GLU A 182 -5.37 -4.70 8.10
C GLU A 182 -5.53 -3.30 8.71
N TYR A 183 -4.91 -2.31 8.10
CA TYR A 183 -4.93 -0.92 8.54
C TYR A 183 -5.29 -0.02 7.37
N THR A 184 -6.31 0.81 7.56
CA THR A 184 -6.71 1.83 6.60
C THR A 184 -6.63 3.21 7.22
N LEU A 185 -6.13 4.18 6.45
CA LEU A 185 -6.13 5.59 6.82
C LEU A 185 -6.57 6.40 5.62
N GLU A 186 -7.49 7.34 5.81
CA GLU A 186 -7.97 8.18 4.71
C GLU A 186 -8.13 9.65 5.11
N TYR A 187 -7.96 10.51 4.11
CA TYR A 187 -8.44 11.88 4.17
C TYR A 187 -9.42 12.12 3.04
N ARG A 188 -10.68 12.34 3.41
CA ARG A 188 -11.73 12.83 2.51
C ARG A 188 -11.98 14.31 2.74
N ASP A 189 -11.89 15.12 1.70
CA ASP A 189 -12.35 16.50 1.77
C ASP A 189 -13.88 16.51 1.84
N ILE A 190 -14.44 16.83 3.01
CA ILE A 190 -15.88 16.80 3.27
C ILE A 190 -16.63 17.85 2.42
N LYS A 191 -15.97 18.94 2.00
CA LYS A 191 -16.62 19.99 1.20
C LYS A 191 -16.74 19.58 -0.25
N GLU A 192 -15.73 18.89 -0.77
CA GLU A 192 -15.65 18.46 -2.18
C GLU A 192 -16.16 17.02 -2.38
N ASP A 193 -16.39 16.29 -1.29
CA ASP A 193 -16.68 14.85 -1.27
C ASP A 193 -15.65 14.03 -2.06
N GLU A 194 -14.38 14.43 -1.97
CA GLU A 194 -13.28 13.83 -2.72
C GLU A 194 -12.28 13.16 -1.77
N LEU A 195 -11.94 11.90 -2.05
CA LEU A 195 -10.86 11.20 -1.37
C LEU A 195 -9.52 11.76 -1.87
N LYS A 196 -8.77 12.46 -1.01
CA LYS A 196 -7.48 13.07 -1.41
C LYS A 196 -6.30 12.14 -1.22
N ILE A 197 -6.35 11.29 -0.21
CA ILE A 197 -5.34 10.28 0.08
C ILE A 197 -5.95 9.11 0.84
N SER A 198 -5.56 7.90 0.48
CA SER A 198 -5.77 6.69 1.29
C SER A 198 -4.47 5.90 1.42
N VAL A 199 -4.34 5.22 2.56
CA VAL A 199 -3.29 4.26 2.85
C VAL A 199 -3.94 2.96 3.28
N GLU A 200 -3.50 1.86 2.69
CA GLU A 200 -3.81 0.52 3.15
C GLU A 200 -2.51 -0.20 3.49
N VAL A 201 -2.43 -0.77 4.69
CA VAL A 201 -1.36 -1.68 5.09
C VAL A 201 -2.00 -3.01 5.46
N SER A 202 -1.59 -4.09 4.82
CA SER A 202 -2.17 -5.41 5.01
C SER A 202 -1.12 -6.51 4.96
N VAL A 203 -1.43 -7.63 5.61
CA VAL A 203 -0.68 -8.88 5.54
C VAL A 203 -1.61 -9.97 5.03
N GLU A 204 -1.15 -10.72 4.04
CA GLU A 204 -1.86 -11.87 3.49
C GLU A 204 -0.94 -13.09 3.43
N GLU A 205 -1.50 -14.29 3.52
CA GLU A 205 -0.74 -15.53 3.31
C GLU A 205 -0.08 -15.49 1.92
N ALA A 206 1.19 -15.88 1.83
CA ALA A 206 1.93 -15.89 0.58
C ALA A 206 1.28 -16.85 -0.44
N GLU A 207 0.93 -16.32 -1.62
CA GLU A 207 0.31 -17.12 -2.70
C GLU A 207 1.17 -18.34 -3.09
N TYR A 208 2.49 -18.20 -3.01
CA TYR A 208 3.45 -19.27 -3.21
C TYR A 208 4.27 -19.48 -1.93
N SER A 209 3.80 -20.41 -1.11
CA SER A 209 4.47 -20.86 0.10
C SER A 209 5.94 -21.22 -0.18
N GLU A 210 6.83 -20.75 0.70
CA GLU A 210 8.30 -20.88 0.63
C GLU A 210 8.97 -20.25 -0.60
N ASP A 211 8.23 -19.54 -1.46
CA ASP A 211 8.74 -18.84 -2.65
C ASP A 211 8.42 -17.33 -2.61
N PRO A 212 9.15 -16.55 -1.79
CA PRO A 212 8.92 -15.11 -1.66
C PRO A 212 9.05 -14.35 -2.99
N VAL A 213 9.93 -14.81 -3.89
CA VAL A 213 10.15 -14.19 -5.19
C VAL A 213 8.91 -14.31 -6.06
N LYS A 214 8.29 -15.48 -6.09
CA LYS A 214 7.10 -15.72 -6.89
C LYS A 214 5.87 -15.03 -6.31
N SER A 215 5.69 -15.05 -4.99
CA SER A 215 4.61 -14.33 -4.29
C SER A 215 4.66 -12.84 -4.56
N VAL A 216 5.82 -12.19 -4.37
CA VAL A 216 5.97 -10.75 -4.66
C VAL A 216 5.77 -10.43 -6.14
N LYS A 217 6.25 -11.28 -7.07
CA LYS A 217 6.04 -11.04 -8.51
C LYS A 217 4.58 -11.11 -8.91
N SER A 218 3.84 -12.06 -8.33
CA SER A 218 2.42 -12.22 -8.59
C SER A 218 1.65 -10.99 -8.13
N LYS A 219 1.81 -10.63 -6.85
CA LYS A 219 1.14 -9.45 -6.29
C LYS A 219 1.58 -8.14 -6.95
N TYR A 220 2.84 -8.02 -7.34
CA TYR A 220 3.33 -6.87 -8.11
C TYR A 220 2.64 -6.75 -9.47
N SER A 221 2.38 -7.88 -10.14
CA SER A 221 1.63 -7.89 -11.39
C SER A 221 0.23 -7.33 -11.17
N ASP A 222 -0.49 -7.85 -10.16
CA ASP A 222 -1.85 -7.41 -9.83
C ASP A 222 -1.90 -5.91 -9.53
N GLN A 223 -0.97 -5.41 -8.69
CA GLN A 223 -0.93 -4.00 -8.34
C GLN A 223 -0.58 -3.09 -9.52
N LYS A 224 0.18 -3.60 -10.48
CA LYS A 224 0.58 -2.88 -11.69
C LYS A 224 -0.55 -2.83 -12.73
N GLU A 225 -1.52 -3.74 -12.70
CA GLU A 225 -2.62 -3.76 -13.68
C GLU A 225 -3.48 -2.48 -13.64
N SER A 226 -3.63 -1.85 -12.48
CA SER A 226 -4.38 -0.59 -12.35
C SER A 226 -3.59 0.66 -12.79
N ILE A 227 -2.28 0.54 -13.03
CA ILE A 227 -1.42 1.67 -13.40
C ILE A 227 -1.41 1.86 -14.92
N LYS A 228 -2.05 2.94 -15.39
CA LYS A 228 -2.03 3.36 -16.79
C LYS A 228 -0.69 3.98 -17.19
N THR A 229 -0.16 4.85 -16.33
CA THR A 229 1.12 5.52 -16.58
C THR A 229 2.13 5.18 -15.49
N LEU A 230 3.15 4.40 -15.86
CA LEU A 230 4.24 4.06 -14.94
C LEU A 230 5.07 5.30 -14.60
N GLY A 231 5.21 5.59 -13.31
CA GLY A 231 6.10 6.64 -12.80
C GLY A 231 7.44 6.06 -12.35
N TYR A 232 7.40 5.05 -11.48
CA TYR A 232 8.58 4.42 -10.88
C TYR A 232 8.36 2.93 -10.65
N ASP A 233 9.42 2.14 -10.83
CA ASP A 233 9.45 0.75 -10.41
C ASP A 233 10.79 0.43 -9.73
N TYR A 234 10.72 -0.46 -8.74
CA TYR A 234 11.90 -0.95 -8.05
C TYR A 234 11.80 -2.45 -7.72
N PRO A 235 12.88 -3.22 -7.98
CA PRO A 235 14.04 -2.83 -8.78
C PRO A 235 13.69 -2.44 -10.23
N LYS A 236 14.51 -1.56 -10.82
CA LYS A 236 14.20 -0.91 -12.10
C LYS A 236 13.86 -1.92 -13.19
N GLY A 237 12.72 -1.71 -13.85
CA GLY A 237 12.18 -2.60 -14.88
C GLY A 237 11.29 -3.73 -14.34
N GLY A 238 11.12 -3.85 -13.03
CA GLY A 238 10.14 -4.73 -12.39
C GLY A 238 10.34 -6.22 -12.69
N LYS A 239 11.59 -6.67 -12.90
CA LYS A 239 11.89 -8.07 -13.29
C LYS A 239 12.36 -8.93 -12.13
N ASP A 240 13.32 -8.40 -11.37
CA ASP A 240 14.01 -9.14 -10.32
C ASP A 240 13.76 -8.40 -8.99
N PRO A 241 13.07 -9.01 -8.02
CA PRO A 241 12.85 -8.41 -6.72
C PRO A 241 14.16 -8.10 -5.99
N LYS A 242 14.13 -7.11 -5.10
CA LYS A 242 15.22 -6.92 -4.15
C LYS A 242 15.18 -8.05 -3.14
N ILE A 243 16.29 -8.77 -3.01
CA ILE A 243 16.42 -9.84 -2.00
C ILE A 243 17.19 -9.30 -0.80
N TYR A 244 16.65 -9.50 0.39
CA TYR A 244 17.31 -9.18 1.64
C TYR A 244 16.78 -10.08 2.74
N ASP A 245 17.69 -10.78 3.43
CA ASP A 245 17.37 -11.61 4.59
C ASP A 245 16.24 -12.63 4.34
N GLY A 246 16.35 -13.39 3.24
CA GLY A 246 15.33 -14.36 2.83
C GLY A 246 14.06 -13.74 2.22
N LYS A 247 13.84 -12.44 2.37
CA LYS A 247 12.66 -11.73 1.85
C LYS A 247 12.89 -11.21 0.44
N ALA A 248 11.81 -11.10 -0.33
CA ALA A 248 11.77 -10.45 -1.63
C ALA A 248 10.88 -9.21 -1.57
N SER A 249 11.32 -8.09 -2.16
CA SER A 249 10.55 -6.84 -2.19
C SER A 249 10.49 -6.22 -3.58
N MET A 250 9.35 -5.63 -3.93
CA MET A 250 9.15 -4.81 -5.12
C MET A 250 8.31 -3.57 -4.80
N ILE A 251 8.48 -2.52 -5.61
CA ILE A 251 7.72 -1.28 -5.54
C ILE A 251 7.24 -0.94 -6.94
N VAL A 252 5.98 -0.54 -7.06
CA VAL A 252 5.46 0.14 -8.25
C VAL A 252 4.81 1.44 -7.84
N MET A 253 5.03 2.49 -8.63
CA MET A 253 4.34 3.76 -8.50
C MET A 253 3.96 4.26 -9.88
N GLY A 254 2.78 4.82 -10.01
CA GLY A 254 2.31 5.41 -11.25
C GLY A 254 0.96 6.08 -11.06
N TYR A 255 0.25 6.24 -12.17
CA TYR A 255 -1.03 6.90 -12.21
C TYR A 255 -2.10 5.95 -12.75
N GLU A 256 -3.26 5.95 -12.10
CA GLU A 256 -4.44 5.17 -12.48
C GLU A 256 -5.29 5.88 -13.55
N ASP A 257 -5.00 7.17 -13.81
CA ASP A 257 -5.61 8.02 -14.82
C ASP A 257 -4.60 8.47 -15.90
N ASP A 258 -5.12 8.98 -17.02
CA ASP A 258 -4.30 9.43 -18.16
C ASP A 258 -3.79 10.87 -17.94
N GLU A 259 -4.52 11.64 -17.14
CA GLU A 259 -4.22 13.02 -16.73
C GLU A 259 -3.13 13.10 -15.67
N LYS A 260 -2.75 11.97 -15.06
CA LYS A 260 -1.76 11.85 -13.98
C LYS A 260 -2.13 12.63 -12.73
N LYS A 261 -3.39 12.53 -12.31
CA LYS A 261 -3.90 13.09 -11.07
C LYS A 261 -4.07 12.03 -10.00
N GLU A 262 -4.39 10.80 -10.34
CA GLU A 262 -4.65 9.72 -9.38
C GLU A 262 -3.40 8.86 -9.25
N ALA A 263 -2.52 9.23 -8.33
CA ALA A 263 -1.27 8.51 -8.10
C ALA A 263 -1.52 7.30 -7.19
N LYS A 264 -0.85 6.20 -7.51
CA LYS A 264 -0.78 4.97 -6.71
C LYS A 264 0.67 4.60 -6.47
N TYR A 265 0.97 4.24 -5.23
CA TYR A 265 2.23 3.63 -4.79
C TYR A 265 1.90 2.30 -4.11
N SER A 266 2.59 1.23 -4.50
CA SER A 266 2.49 -0.07 -3.84
C SER A 266 3.88 -0.58 -3.51
N LEU A 267 4.12 -0.84 -2.23
CA LEU A 267 5.26 -1.59 -1.73
C LEU A 267 4.80 -3.00 -1.35
N ILE A 268 5.49 -4.00 -1.85
CA ILE A 268 5.15 -5.41 -1.65
C ILE A 268 6.41 -6.12 -1.17
N THR A 269 6.30 -6.85 -0.06
CA THR A 269 7.38 -7.70 0.46
C THR A 269 6.82 -9.05 0.86
N SER A 270 7.52 -10.13 0.54
CA SER A 270 7.16 -11.47 1.03
C SER A 270 8.39 -12.15 1.63
N ASP A 271 8.18 -12.89 2.71
CA ASP A 271 9.17 -13.80 3.31
C ASP A 271 8.93 -15.27 2.96
N GLY A 272 7.87 -15.57 2.19
CA GLY A 272 7.50 -16.91 1.75
C GLY A 272 6.43 -17.57 2.61
N GLU A 273 6.16 -17.03 3.80
CA GLU A 273 4.99 -17.39 4.61
C GLU A 273 3.90 -16.35 4.40
N ASP A 274 4.26 -15.08 4.51
CA ASP A 274 3.36 -13.94 4.37
C ASP A 274 3.80 -12.98 3.25
N THR A 275 2.84 -12.19 2.78
CA THR A 275 3.02 -11.06 1.88
C THR A 275 2.48 -9.79 2.52
N TYR A 276 3.39 -8.86 2.79
CA TYR A 276 3.15 -7.56 3.41
C TYR A 276 3.00 -6.51 2.32
N ILE A 277 1.93 -5.73 2.40
CA ILE A 277 1.56 -4.74 1.38
C ILE A 277 1.37 -3.38 2.06
N MET A 278 1.92 -2.35 1.44
CA MET A 278 1.55 -0.96 1.71
C MET A 278 1.12 -0.34 0.38
N GLU A 279 -0.15 0.02 0.27
CA GLU A 279 -0.70 0.80 -0.83
C GLU A 279 -0.98 2.23 -0.36
N ILE A 280 -0.58 3.22 -1.16
CA ILE A 280 -0.88 4.62 -0.95
C ILE A 280 -1.47 5.16 -2.25
N LYS A 281 -2.70 5.66 -2.19
CA LYS A 281 -3.35 6.37 -3.30
C LYS A 281 -3.51 7.83 -2.93
N PHE A 282 -3.22 8.75 -3.84
CA PHE A 282 -3.35 10.18 -3.56
C PHE A 282 -3.57 11.01 -4.82
N ILE A 283 -4.18 12.19 -4.63
CA ILE A 283 -4.31 13.18 -5.68
C ILE A 283 -2.99 13.94 -5.85
N ASP A 284 -2.38 13.81 -7.03
CA ASP A 284 -1.20 14.55 -7.44
C ASP A 284 -1.58 15.81 -8.21
N THR A 285 -1.37 16.97 -7.59
CA THR A 285 -1.68 18.27 -8.19
C THR A 285 -0.62 18.75 -9.18
N ASP A 286 0.60 18.18 -9.12
CA ASP A 286 1.71 18.52 -10.01
C ASP A 286 2.65 17.32 -10.14
N TYR A 287 2.36 16.44 -11.10
CA TYR A 287 3.17 15.26 -11.37
C TYR A 287 4.59 15.58 -11.87
N THR A 288 4.86 16.83 -12.26
CA THR A 288 6.18 17.24 -12.76
C THR A 288 7.14 17.60 -11.63
N ASP A 289 6.61 17.98 -10.47
CA ASP A 289 7.39 18.18 -9.26
C ASP A 289 7.54 16.87 -8.48
N SER A 290 8.76 16.34 -8.48
CA SER A 290 9.11 15.14 -7.69
C SER A 290 9.33 15.44 -6.20
N TYR A 291 9.51 16.71 -5.81
CA TYR A 291 9.98 17.12 -4.49
C TYR A 291 8.90 17.78 -3.60
N LYS A 292 7.64 17.73 -4.01
CA LYS A 292 6.47 18.15 -3.23
C LYS A 292 6.29 17.35 -1.95
N GLU A 293 5.55 17.91 -0.98
CA GLU A 293 5.38 17.32 0.35
C GLU A 293 4.74 15.92 0.34
N ILE A 294 3.79 15.65 -0.57
CA ILE A 294 3.14 14.34 -0.64
C ILE A 294 4.14 13.22 -1.01
N ASN A 295 5.10 13.50 -1.89
CA ASN A 295 6.16 12.55 -2.23
C ASN A 295 7.13 12.34 -1.07
N TYR A 296 7.37 13.39 -0.26
CA TYR A 296 8.13 13.25 0.97
C TYR A 296 7.41 12.39 2.00
N ILE A 297 6.07 12.50 2.11
CA ILE A 297 5.26 11.62 2.96
C ILE A 297 5.42 10.16 2.53
N VAL A 298 5.32 9.85 1.24
CA VAL A 298 5.55 8.50 0.70
C VAL A 298 6.97 8.01 1.02
N ASP A 299 8.02 8.83 0.85
CA ASP A 299 9.41 8.48 1.22
C ASP A 299 9.55 8.19 2.71
N CYS A 300 8.88 8.97 3.58
CA CYS A 300 8.88 8.74 5.03
C CYS A 300 8.21 7.41 5.38
N MET A 301 7.02 7.14 4.84
CA MET A 301 6.29 5.90 5.10
C MET A 301 7.08 4.68 4.60
N TYR A 302 7.70 4.77 3.42
CA TYR A 302 8.63 3.76 2.93
C TYR A 302 9.83 3.53 3.87
N ARG A 303 10.45 4.59 4.40
CA ARG A 303 11.64 4.43 5.28
C ARG A 303 11.27 3.92 6.68
N GLY A 304 10.11 4.34 7.18
CA GLY A 304 9.59 4.02 8.50
C GLY A 304 8.81 2.71 8.59
N CYS A 305 8.49 2.08 7.47
CA CYS A 305 7.89 0.74 7.46
C CYS A 305 8.96 -0.36 7.64
N SER A 306 8.67 -1.34 8.49
CA SER A 306 9.62 -2.39 8.89
C SER A 306 9.85 -3.42 7.80
N PHE A 307 8.85 -3.74 6.99
CA PHE A 307 8.96 -4.74 5.93
C PHE A 307 9.58 -4.18 4.64
N THR A 308 10.03 -2.92 4.60
CA THR A 308 10.66 -2.34 3.39
C THR A 308 12.10 -2.79 3.18
N ASN A 309 12.71 -3.38 4.22
CA ASN A 309 14.14 -3.66 4.28
C ASN A 309 15.00 -2.42 3.96
N SER A 310 14.50 -1.21 4.25
CA SER A 310 15.27 0.03 4.14
C SER A 310 16.35 0.05 5.21
N SER A 311 17.60 0.27 4.79
CA SER A 311 18.77 0.40 5.66
C SER A 311 19.01 1.84 6.15
N TYR A 312 18.11 2.77 5.84
CA TYR A 312 18.22 4.17 6.20
C TYR A 312 17.03 4.64 7.05
N LYS A 313 17.32 5.52 8.01
CA LYS A 313 16.32 6.23 8.80
C LYS A 313 15.51 7.16 7.91
N VAL A 314 14.39 7.65 8.44
CA VAL A 314 13.63 8.75 7.82
C VAL A 314 14.56 9.96 7.69
N ARG A 315 14.69 10.48 6.47
CA ARG A 315 15.53 11.65 6.17
C ARG A 315 14.72 12.94 6.36
N THR A 316 15.38 14.07 6.54
CA THR A 316 14.71 15.38 6.61
C THR A 316 14.15 15.78 5.25
N TYR A 317 13.18 16.70 5.21
CA TYR A 317 12.65 17.21 3.94
C TYR A 317 13.73 17.88 3.08
N GLN A 318 14.71 18.54 3.69
CA GLN A 318 15.83 19.13 2.93
C GLN A 318 16.73 18.05 2.31
N GLN A 319 17.01 16.96 3.03
CA GLN A 319 17.73 15.81 2.48
C GLN A 319 16.96 15.16 1.34
N PHE A 320 15.64 15.03 1.47
CA PHE A 320 14.78 14.55 0.40
C PHE A 320 14.89 15.40 -0.87
N LYS A 321 14.78 16.73 -0.76
CA LYS A 321 14.94 17.68 -1.87
C LYS A 321 16.31 17.65 -2.55
N ASN A 322 17.35 17.21 -1.82
CA ASN A 322 18.73 17.16 -2.30
C ASN A 322 19.16 15.74 -2.75
N ASP A 323 18.25 14.76 -2.79
CA ASP A 323 18.57 13.35 -3.01
C ASP A 323 19.60 12.75 -2.02
N GLU A 324 19.71 13.34 -0.83
CA GLU A 324 20.58 12.83 0.22
C GLU A 324 19.91 11.63 0.91
N MET A 325 20.65 10.53 1.09
CA MET A 325 20.11 9.29 1.66
C MET A 325 19.83 9.36 3.16
N GLY A 326 20.44 10.32 3.86
CA GLY A 326 20.37 10.45 5.31
C GLY A 326 21.23 9.43 6.05
N GLU A 327 20.84 9.14 7.29
CA GLU A 327 21.58 8.27 8.21
C GLU A 327 21.16 6.80 8.06
N LYS A 328 22.11 5.87 8.20
CA LYS A 328 21.81 4.43 8.23
C LYS A 328 21.13 4.02 9.55
N LYS A 329 20.34 2.94 9.50
CA LYS A 329 19.72 2.32 10.68
C LYS A 329 20.74 1.59 11.54
#